data_AF-A0A954E2H0-F1
#
_entry.id   AF-A0A954E2H0-F1
#
_cell.length_a   1.000
_cell.length_b   1.000
_cell.length_c   1.000
_cell.angle_alpha   90.00
_cell.angle_beta   90.00
_cell.angle_gamma   90.00
#
_symmetry.space_group_name_H-M   'P 1'
#
loop_
_entity.id
_entity.type
_entity.pdbx_description
1 polymer ?
#
loop_
_entity_poly.entity_id
_entity_poly.type
_entity_poly.pdbx_seq_one_letter_code
_entity_poly.pdbx_strand_id
1 'polypeptide(L)'
;MDEKYWSVAEVVRLSESFVCARLLSYESAAEGEFLKSIFHGPSGELENTVFCILDSDGETPLVRAGRSPDFLLPSRAGEARDLVASMERVLAKRRSRAEPSAPAALPLAVDLRRALNTAACDGLPVVALVADEVPAELAAAIWSNRLAGEAVYVRVDAAEARALEGAKRGDALLVVEPDRFGLEGRVRARTDDLGAFDAGWLRTALDCYASPAKEAREHVRSGRRAGVEWETEIPVTDSHVPPGRRTR
;
A
#
# COMPACT_ATOMS: atom_id res chain seq x y z
N MET A 1 -11.69 -1.97 -1.60
CA MET A 1 -11.58 -0.66 -0.92
C MET A 1 -12.86 0.13 -1.22
N ASP A 2 -13.30 1.07 -0.38
CA ASP A 2 -14.52 1.85 -0.68
C ASP A 2 -14.23 2.83 -1.84
N GLU A 3 -14.59 2.44 -3.06
CA GLU A 3 -14.38 3.22 -4.30
C GLU A 3 -15.12 4.57 -4.28
N LYS A 4 -15.96 4.83 -3.27
CA LYS A 4 -16.70 6.09 -3.14
C LYS A 4 -15.81 7.33 -3.09
N TYR A 5 -14.60 7.23 -2.56
CA TYR A 5 -13.72 8.38 -2.33
C TYR A 5 -12.45 8.32 -3.17
N TRP A 6 -11.71 7.22 -3.05
CA TRP A 6 -10.29 7.17 -3.39
C TRP A 6 -10.00 6.90 -4.87
N SER A 7 -10.99 6.45 -5.64
CA SER A 7 -10.90 6.29 -7.09
C SER A 7 -11.43 7.49 -7.87
N VAL A 8 -11.95 8.53 -7.19
CA VAL A 8 -12.38 9.76 -7.84
C VAL A 8 -11.16 10.51 -8.37
N ALA A 9 -11.14 10.78 -9.68
CA ALA A 9 -9.98 11.36 -10.38
C ALA A 9 -9.43 12.63 -9.73
N GLU A 10 -10.30 13.46 -9.15
CA GLU A 10 -9.88 14.68 -8.46
C GLU A 10 -9.18 14.41 -7.13
N VAL A 11 -9.64 13.40 -6.37
CA VAL A 11 -8.97 12.95 -5.14
C VAL A 11 -7.60 12.38 -5.47
N VAL A 12 -7.51 11.55 -6.51
CA VAL A 12 -6.23 11.00 -7.00
C VAL A 12 -5.27 12.14 -7.37
N ARG A 13 -5.73 13.11 -8.17
CA ARG A 13 -4.92 14.28 -8.55
C ARG A 13 -4.42 15.07 -7.33
N LEU A 14 -5.29 15.35 -6.37
CA LEU A 14 -4.89 16.08 -5.17
C LEU A 14 -3.94 15.28 -4.28
N SER A 15 -4.07 13.95 -4.25
CA SER A 15 -3.19 13.08 -3.46
C SER A 15 -1.73 13.17 -3.90
N GLU A 16 -1.44 13.53 -5.16
CA GLU A 16 -0.07 13.79 -5.65
C GLU A 16 0.62 14.96 -4.91
N SER A 17 -0.15 15.83 -4.23
CA SER A 17 0.39 16.92 -3.39
C SER A 17 0.69 16.49 -1.94
N PHE A 18 0.43 15.22 -1.60
CA PHE A 18 0.63 14.65 -0.27
C PHE A 18 1.61 13.47 -0.36
N VAL A 19 2.24 13.16 0.77
CA VAL A 19 2.89 11.86 0.95
C VAL A 19 1.81 10.90 1.44
N CYS A 20 1.39 9.99 0.57
CA CYS A 20 0.47 8.92 0.94
C CYS A 20 1.25 7.70 1.42
N ALA A 21 1.11 7.35 2.69
CA ALA A 21 1.73 6.16 3.28
C ALA A 21 0.67 5.06 3.42
N ARG A 22 0.99 3.86 2.91
CA ARG A 22 0.24 2.66 3.26
C ARG A 22 0.80 2.11 4.56
N LEU A 23 -0.07 2.00 5.55
CA LEU A 23 0.33 1.57 6.87
C LEU A 23 0.36 0.04 7.00
N LEU A 24 1.38 -0.48 7.67
CA LEU A 24 1.54 -1.90 7.99
C LEU A 24 1.29 -2.14 9.49
N SER A 25 0.09 -1.79 9.97
CA SER A 25 -0.27 -1.61 11.39
C SER A 25 0.31 -2.67 12.35
N TYR A 26 0.13 -3.96 12.06
CA TYR A 26 0.59 -5.07 12.91
C TYR A 26 1.83 -5.79 12.37
N GLU A 27 2.45 -5.25 11.33
CA GLU A 27 3.59 -5.89 10.66
C GLU A 27 4.93 -5.18 10.97
N SER A 28 4.91 -4.14 11.79
CA SER A 28 6.11 -3.42 12.23
C SER A 28 5.88 -2.85 13.62
N ALA A 29 6.72 -3.24 14.59
CA ALA A 29 6.60 -2.74 15.95
C ALA A 29 6.81 -1.22 16.02
N ALA A 30 7.79 -0.68 15.28
CA ALA A 30 8.06 0.75 15.23
C ALA A 30 6.89 1.53 14.62
N GLU A 31 6.29 1.00 13.55
CA GLU A 31 5.13 1.61 12.92
C GLU A 31 3.88 1.50 13.80
N GLY A 32 3.67 0.36 14.45
CA GLY A 32 2.57 0.17 15.39
C GLY A 32 2.59 1.18 16.54
N GLU A 33 3.77 1.43 17.14
CA GLU A 33 3.94 2.46 18.16
C GLU A 33 3.66 3.87 17.62
N PHE A 34 4.17 4.18 16.42
CA PHE A 34 3.88 5.45 15.75
C PHE A 34 2.37 5.65 15.53
N LEU A 35 1.67 4.64 15.02
CA LEU A 35 0.23 4.72 14.77
C LEU A 35 -0.58 4.85 16.05
N LYS A 36 -0.19 4.14 17.11
CA LYS A 36 -0.80 4.25 18.45
C LYS A 36 -0.62 5.66 19.03
N SER A 37 0.51 6.31 18.74
CA SER A 37 0.76 7.70 19.13
C SER A 37 -0.16 8.71 18.43
N ILE A 38 -0.56 8.42 17.18
CA ILE A 38 -1.49 9.25 16.40
C ILE A 38 -2.94 9.02 16.85
N PHE A 39 -3.33 7.74 17.00
CA PHE A 39 -4.67 7.35 17.37
C PHE A 39 -4.67 6.02 18.12
N HIS A 40 -5.34 6.00 19.26
CA HIS A 40 -5.66 4.78 20.01
C HIS A 40 -7.16 4.73 20.32
N GLY A 41 -7.67 3.51 20.42
CA GLY A 41 -9.06 3.26 20.77
C GLY A 41 -9.37 3.54 22.25
N PRO A 42 -10.62 3.32 22.67
CA PRO A 42 -11.01 3.41 24.09
C PRO A 42 -10.21 2.48 25.02
N SER A 43 -9.64 1.39 24.49
CA SER A 43 -8.75 0.49 25.22
C SER A 43 -7.36 1.09 25.51
N GLY A 44 -7.01 2.21 24.88
CA GLY A 44 -5.66 2.76 24.91
C GLY A 44 -4.66 2.00 24.03
N GLU A 45 -5.12 1.04 23.23
CA GLU A 45 -4.29 0.21 22.36
C GLU A 45 -4.36 0.60 20.89
N LEU A 46 -3.41 0.06 20.12
CA LEU A 46 -3.35 0.21 18.67
C LEU A 46 -4.63 -0.36 18.02
N GLU A 47 -5.09 0.34 17.00
CA GLU A 47 -6.26 0.00 16.22
C GLU A 47 -5.83 -0.44 14.82
N ASN A 48 -6.58 -1.37 14.19
CA ASN A 48 -6.18 -1.93 12.90
C ASN A 48 -6.11 -0.89 11.77
N THR A 49 -6.85 0.22 11.90
CA THR A 49 -6.94 1.24 10.85
C THR A 49 -6.91 2.62 11.47
N VAL A 50 -6.00 3.46 10.97
CA VAL A 50 -5.81 4.86 11.36
C VAL A 50 -5.83 5.72 10.10
N PHE A 51 -6.67 6.75 10.10
CA PHE A 51 -6.73 7.80 9.09
C PHE A 51 -6.34 9.12 9.74
N CYS A 52 -5.36 9.82 9.16
CA CYS A 52 -4.95 11.15 9.58
C CYS A 52 -4.31 11.90 8.39
N ILE A 53 -4.13 13.22 8.54
CA ILE A 53 -3.24 14.02 7.69
C ILE A 53 -2.31 14.75 8.65
N LEU A 54 -1.02 14.58 8.46
CA LEU A 54 0.03 15.18 9.29
C LEU A 54 0.68 16.36 8.56
N ASP A 55 1.34 17.23 9.33
CA ASP A 55 2.26 18.22 8.81
C ASP A 55 3.48 17.54 8.16
N SER A 56 4.27 18.32 7.43
CA SER A 56 5.57 17.93 6.88
C SER A 56 6.59 17.45 7.91
N ASP A 57 6.37 17.70 9.21
CA ASP A 57 7.16 17.11 10.29
C ASP A 57 6.85 15.62 10.51
N GLY A 58 5.73 15.11 9.96
CA GLY A 58 5.29 13.73 10.16
C GLY A 58 4.73 13.45 11.56
N GLU A 59 4.49 14.47 12.37
CA GLU A 59 4.08 14.35 13.77
C GLU A 59 2.80 15.15 14.07
N THR A 60 2.67 16.36 13.54
CA THR A 60 1.60 17.30 13.90
C THR A 60 0.31 16.99 13.13
N PRO A 61 -0.81 16.56 13.78
CA PRO A 61 -2.06 16.28 13.08
C PRO A 61 -2.75 17.56 12.59
N LEU A 62 -3.15 17.58 11.33
CA LEU A 62 -3.87 18.71 10.69
C LEU A 62 -5.38 18.51 10.65
N VAL A 63 -5.79 17.27 10.78
CA VAL A 63 -7.17 16.83 10.91
C VAL A 63 -7.25 15.85 12.06
N ARG A 64 -8.46 15.66 12.58
CA ARG A 64 -8.69 14.68 13.64
C ARG A 64 -8.41 13.28 13.09
N ALA A 65 -7.58 12.52 13.80
CA ALA A 65 -7.35 11.12 13.46
C ALA A 65 -8.55 10.23 13.86
N GLY A 66 -8.71 9.11 13.16
CA GLY A 66 -9.75 8.12 13.49
C GLY A 66 -9.69 6.87 12.63
N ARG A 67 -10.79 6.09 12.64
CA ARG A 67 -10.86 4.75 12.02
C ARG A 67 -11.59 4.70 10.68
N SER A 68 -12.02 5.84 10.16
CA SER A 68 -12.73 5.96 8.88
C SER A 68 -12.17 7.16 8.09
N PRO A 69 -12.16 7.12 6.76
CA PRO A 69 -11.95 8.30 5.92
C PRO A 69 -12.82 9.50 6.33
N ASP A 70 -14.00 9.27 6.89
CA ASP A 70 -14.91 10.34 7.32
C ASP A 70 -14.30 11.25 8.40
N PHE A 71 -13.28 10.78 9.13
CA PHE A 71 -12.54 11.61 10.09
C PHE A 71 -11.67 12.68 9.41
N LEU A 72 -11.35 12.50 8.12
CA LEU A 72 -10.65 13.47 7.30
C LEU A 72 -11.59 14.59 6.81
N LEU A 73 -12.90 14.40 6.94
CA LEU A 73 -13.93 15.30 6.40
C LEU A 73 -14.45 16.27 7.47
N PRO A 74 -14.79 17.51 7.08
CA PRO A 74 -15.49 18.43 7.98
C PRO A 74 -16.96 18.01 8.23
N SER A 75 -17.54 17.22 7.33
CA SER A 75 -18.94 16.82 7.30
C SER A 75 -19.02 15.29 7.22
N ARG A 76 -19.90 14.68 8.02
CA ARG A 76 -20.16 13.23 7.98
C ARG A 76 -21.07 12.80 6.81
N ALA A 77 -21.41 13.72 5.89
CA ALA A 77 -22.27 13.42 4.75
C ALA A 77 -21.56 12.60 3.66
N GLY A 78 -20.22 12.55 3.67
CA GLY A 78 -19.45 11.45 3.07
C GLY A 78 -19.47 11.40 1.53
N GLU A 79 -19.08 12.50 0.88
CA GLU A 79 -18.86 12.53 -0.57
C GLU A 79 -17.40 12.87 -0.93
N ALA A 80 -16.94 12.42 -2.10
CA ALA A 80 -15.59 12.72 -2.59
C ALA A 80 -15.30 14.24 -2.68
N ARG A 81 -16.32 15.06 -2.97
CA ARG A 81 -16.19 16.53 -3.00
C ARG A 81 -15.81 17.11 -1.63
N ASP A 82 -16.34 16.56 -0.54
CA ASP A 82 -15.99 17.00 0.81
C ASP A 82 -14.53 16.67 1.14
N LEU A 83 -14.03 15.54 0.63
CA LEU A 83 -12.64 15.13 0.77
C LEU A 83 -11.71 16.09 0.02
N VAL A 84 -12.01 16.36 -1.25
CA VAL A 84 -11.32 17.35 -2.08
C VAL A 84 -11.21 18.69 -1.35
N ALA A 85 -12.34 19.23 -0.90
CA ALA A 85 -12.36 20.51 -0.18
C ALA A 85 -11.57 20.47 1.15
N SER A 86 -11.48 19.30 1.80
CA SER A 86 -10.67 19.12 3.01
C SER A 86 -9.18 19.14 2.70
N MET A 87 -8.76 18.42 1.66
CA MET A 87 -7.38 18.40 1.18
C MET A 87 -6.93 19.80 0.72
N GLU A 88 -7.76 20.52 -0.03
CA GLU A 88 -7.47 21.90 -0.45
C GLU A 88 -7.31 22.86 0.74
N ARG A 89 -8.17 22.74 1.76
CA ARG A 89 -8.03 23.52 2.99
C ARG A 89 -6.73 23.23 3.74
N VAL A 90 -6.25 21.98 3.70
CA VAL A 90 -4.95 21.62 4.27
C VAL A 90 -3.82 22.27 3.46
N LEU A 91 -3.86 22.16 2.13
CA LEU A 91 -2.85 22.73 1.24
C LEU A 91 -2.78 24.26 1.33
N ALA A 92 -3.93 24.94 1.40
CA ALA A 92 -3.98 26.41 1.49
C ALA A 92 -3.31 26.98 2.76
N LYS A 93 -3.20 26.18 3.82
CA LYS A 93 -2.54 26.58 5.08
C LYS A 93 -1.02 26.36 5.05
N ARG A 94 -0.49 25.72 4.00
CA ARG A 94 0.93 25.40 3.87
C ARG A 94 1.68 26.53 3.16
N ARG A 95 2.84 26.90 3.68
CA ARG A 95 3.80 27.71 2.91
C ARG A 95 4.40 26.83 1.82
N SER A 96 4.62 27.39 0.63
CA SER A 96 5.19 26.69 -0.52
C SER A 96 6.49 25.97 -0.11
N ARG A 97 6.51 24.65 -0.32
CA ARG A 97 7.67 23.80 -0.11
C ARG A 97 8.76 24.18 -1.11
N ALA A 98 10.02 24.09 -0.70
CA ALA A 98 11.13 24.10 -1.64
C ALA A 98 11.01 22.88 -2.58
N GLU A 99 11.39 23.05 -3.85
CA GLU A 99 11.44 21.97 -4.84
C GLU A 99 12.18 20.75 -4.26
N PRO A 100 11.68 19.51 -4.46
CA PRO A 100 12.39 18.31 -4.03
C PRO A 100 13.80 18.28 -4.63
N SER A 101 14.83 18.16 -3.79
CA SER A 101 16.22 18.17 -4.23
C SER A 101 16.69 16.86 -4.86
N ALA A 102 15.87 15.80 -4.82
CA ALA A 102 16.20 14.48 -5.33
C ALA A 102 14.96 13.80 -5.92
N PRO A 103 15.13 12.87 -6.89
CA PRO A 103 14.04 12.01 -7.34
C PRO A 103 13.46 11.25 -6.14
N ALA A 104 12.13 11.14 -6.08
CA ALA A 104 11.50 10.37 -5.01
C ALA A 104 11.97 8.91 -5.08
N ALA A 105 12.40 8.37 -3.94
CA ALA A 105 12.67 6.93 -3.84
C ALA A 105 11.39 6.14 -4.15
N LEU A 106 11.54 4.96 -4.73
CA LEU A 106 10.40 4.08 -4.98
C LEU A 106 9.82 3.59 -3.63
N PRO A 107 8.49 3.61 -3.42
CA PRO A 107 7.90 3.11 -2.19
C PRO A 107 7.94 1.58 -2.19
N LEU A 108 8.98 1.04 -1.56
CA LEU A 108 9.17 -0.41 -1.44
C LEU A 108 8.42 -0.97 -0.23
N ALA A 109 7.74 -2.09 -0.43
CA ALA A 109 7.33 -2.98 0.64
C ALA A 109 8.56 -3.57 1.34
N VAL A 110 8.40 -3.89 2.62
CA VAL A 110 9.47 -4.38 3.50
C VAL A 110 10.04 -5.71 3.00
N ASP A 111 9.17 -6.62 2.57
CA ASP A 111 9.54 -7.95 2.07
C ASP A 111 8.46 -8.52 1.14
N LEU A 112 8.78 -9.62 0.47
CA LEU A 112 7.87 -10.27 -0.48
C LEU A 112 6.58 -10.76 0.18
N ARG A 113 6.65 -11.26 1.41
CA ARG A 113 5.49 -11.78 2.16
C ARG A 113 4.45 -10.67 2.33
N ARG A 114 4.86 -9.52 2.87
CA ARG A 114 4.01 -8.33 3.07
C ARG A 114 3.56 -7.73 1.74
N ALA A 115 4.41 -7.75 0.71
CA ALA A 115 4.06 -7.25 -0.62
C ALA A 115 2.89 -8.04 -1.23
N LEU A 116 2.96 -9.38 -1.21
CA LEU A 116 1.90 -10.26 -1.72
C LEU A 116 0.59 -10.07 -0.96
N ASN A 117 0.65 -10.01 0.37
CA ASN A 117 -0.53 -9.76 1.20
C ASN A 117 -1.17 -8.41 0.92
N THR A 118 -0.36 -7.37 0.88
CA THR A 118 -0.79 -6.00 0.57
C THR A 118 -1.45 -5.92 -0.80
N ALA A 119 -0.79 -6.48 -1.82
CA ALA A 119 -1.27 -6.50 -3.19
C ALA A 119 -2.60 -7.27 -3.32
N ALA A 120 -2.71 -8.43 -2.67
CA ALA A 120 -3.95 -9.20 -2.62
C ALA A 120 -5.09 -8.41 -1.95
N CYS A 121 -4.81 -7.68 -0.88
CA CYS A 121 -5.80 -6.85 -0.18
C CYS A 121 -6.31 -5.67 -1.01
N ASP A 122 -5.44 -5.06 -1.80
CA ASP A 122 -5.79 -3.92 -2.66
C ASP A 122 -6.35 -4.32 -4.00
N GLY A 123 -6.09 -5.55 -4.44
CA GLY A 123 -6.37 -5.94 -5.81
C GLY A 123 -5.39 -5.28 -6.77
N LEU A 124 -4.11 -5.28 -6.42
CA LEU A 124 -3.00 -4.81 -7.25
C LEU A 124 -2.05 -5.98 -7.54
N PRO A 125 -1.27 -5.91 -8.63
CA PRO A 125 -0.13 -6.81 -8.82
C PRO A 125 1.06 -6.39 -7.94
N VAL A 126 2.01 -7.30 -7.75
CA VAL A 126 3.33 -7.00 -7.17
C VAL A 126 4.35 -6.82 -8.30
N VAL A 127 5.20 -5.81 -8.20
CA VAL A 127 6.40 -5.67 -9.03
C VAL A 127 7.62 -6.00 -8.17
N ALA A 128 8.20 -7.18 -8.40
CA ALA A 128 9.36 -7.67 -7.67
C ALA A 128 10.65 -7.40 -8.46
N LEU A 129 11.52 -6.57 -7.88
CA LEU A 129 12.84 -6.24 -8.40
C LEU A 129 13.89 -7.20 -7.83
N VAL A 130 14.53 -7.97 -8.70
CA VAL A 130 15.59 -8.91 -8.34
C VAL A 130 16.93 -8.19 -8.39
N ALA A 131 17.17 -7.29 -7.45
CA ALA A 131 18.39 -6.49 -7.38
C ALA A 131 18.74 -6.03 -5.96
N ASP A 132 20.04 -5.81 -5.75
CA ASP A 132 20.60 -5.28 -4.50
C ASP A 132 20.29 -3.80 -4.30
N GLU A 133 19.91 -3.05 -5.34
CA GLU A 133 19.49 -1.66 -5.24
C GLU A 133 18.48 -1.33 -6.33
N VAL A 134 17.64 -0.31 -6.10
CA VAL A 134 16.71 0.19 -7.13
C VAL A 134 17.48 1.09 -8.10
N PRO A 135 17.56 0.75 -9.41
CA PRO A 135 18.16 1.66 -10.38
C PRO A 135 17.43 3.01 -10.41
N ALA A 136 18.19 4.11 -10.45
CA ALA A 136 17.63 5.46 -10.40
C ALA A 136 16.72 5.73 -11.62
N GLU A 137 17.09 5.20 -12.79
CA GLU A 137 16.34 5.29 -14.03
C GLU A 137 15.00 4.55 -13.94
N LEU A 138 14.96 3.39 -13.27
CA LEU A 138 13.74 2.63 -13.03
C LEU A 138 12.79 3.43 -12.11
N ALA A 139 13.31 3.96 -11.00
CA ALA A 139 12.52 4.79 -10.09
C ALA A 139 11.98 6.04 -10.81
N ALA A 140 12.82 6.75 -11.56
CA ALA A 140 12.44 7.92 -12.33
C ALA A 140 11.37 7.59 -13.39
N ALA A 141 11.49 6.46 -14.09
CA ALA A 141 10.52 6.00 -15.07
C ALA A 141 9.18 5.66 -14.41
N ILE A 142 9.18 4.99 -13.25
CA ILE A 142 7.96 4.65 -12.51
C ILE A 142 7.20 5.92 -12.09
N TRP A 143 7.90 6.92 -11.55
CA TRP A 143 7.29 8.19 -11.16
C TRP A 143 6.79 9.00 -12.37
N SER A 144 7.62 9.17 -13.40
CA SER A 144 7.30 10.00 -14.56
C SER A 144 6.13 9.45 -15.39
N ASN A 145 5.93 8.13 -15.36
CA ASN A 145 4.84 7.45 -16.07
C ASN A 145 3.64 7.12 -15.19
N ARG A 146 3.58 7.65 -13.96
CA ARG A 146 2.49 7.41 -12.99
C ARG A 146 2.21 5.92 -12.75
N LEU A 147 3.28 5.15 -12.56
CA LEU A 147 3.20 3.71 -12.29
C LEU A 147 3.31 3.41 -10.79
N ALA A 148 3.73 4.38 -9.96
CA ALA A 148 4.02 4.18 -8.54
C ALA A 148 2.82 3.69 -7.71
N GLY A 149 1.58 4.05 -8.10
CA GLY A 149 0.36 3.62 -7.42
C GLY A 149 -0.35 2.43 -8.07
N GLU A 150 0.20 1.87 -9.15
CA GLU A 150 -0.44 0.83 -9.97
C GLU A 150 -0.01 -0.59 -9.58
N ALA A 151 0.96 -0.69 -8.67
CA ALA A 151 1.50 -1.95 -8.18
C ALA A 151 2.12 -1.77 -6.80
N VAL A 152 2.31 -2.88 -6.09
CA VAL A 152 3.10 -2.93 -4.88
C VAL A 152 4.53 -3.30 -5.26
N TYR A 153 5.49 -2.41 -4.98
CA TYR A 153 6.89 -2.62 -5.35
C TYR A 153 7.65 -3.29 -4.22
N VAL A 154 8.52 -4.24 -4.53
CA VAL A 154 9.33 -4.93 -3.53
C VAL A 154 10.69 -5.31 -4.12
N ARG A 155 11.73 -5.27 -3.29
CA ARG A 155 13.03 -5.85 -3.64
C ARG A 155 13.08 -7.28 -3.11
N VAL A 156 13.63 -8.17 -3.93
CA VAL A 156 13.77 -9.59 -3.57
C VAL A 156 15.14 -10.10 -3.97
N ASP A 157 15.62 -11.09 -3.23
CA ASP A 157 16.80 -11.84 -3.65
C ASP A 157 16.46 -12.92 -4.71
N ALA A 158 17.49 -13.55 -5.27
CA ALA A 158 17.31 -14.57 -6.29
C ALA A 158 16.66 -15.87 -5.76
N ALA A 159 16.69 -16.14 -4.46
CA ALA A 159 16.03 -17.29 -3.85
C ALA A 159 14.54 -17.01 -3.64
N GLU A 160 14.18 -15.84 -3.10
CA GLU A 160 12.81 -15.35 -2.97
C GLU A 160 12.12 -15.28 -4.34
N ALA A 161 12.79 -14.73 -5.35
CA ALA A 161 12.26 -14.67 -6.70
C ALA A 161 11.92 -16.07 -7.25
N ARG A 162 12.73 -17.09 -6.95
CA ARG A 162 12.49 -18.48 -7.41
C ARG A 162 11.34 -19.17 -6.69
N ALA A 163 10.90 -18.67 -5.54
CA ALA A 163 9.71 -19.17 -4.85
C ALA A 163 8.42 -18.78 -5.59
N LEU A 164 8.47 -17.76 -6.46
CA LEU A 164 7.34 -17.34 -7.27
C LEU A 164 7.08 -18.33 -8.42
N GLU A 165 5.82 -18.71 -8.59
CA GLU A 165 5.43 -19.64 -9.66
C GLU A 165 5.70 -19.02 -11.04
N GLY A 166 6.54 -19.68 -11.84
CA GLY A 166 6.85 -19.24 -13.21
C GLY A 166 8.05 -18.27 -13.33
N ALA A 167 8.73 -17.98 -12.22
CA ALA A 167 10.01 -17.27 -12.25
C ALA A 167 11.11 -18.10 -12.91
N LYS A 168 12.06 -17.41 -13.54
CA LYS A 168 13.21 -18.00 -14.23
C LYS A 168 14.52 -17.45 -13.69
N ARG A 169 15.58 -18.23 -13.88
CA ARG A 169 16.93 -17.77 -13.55
C ARG A 169 17.33 -16.63 -14.49
N GLY A 170 17.79 -15.52 -13.93
CA GLY A 170 18.21 -14.34 -14.68
C GLY A 170 17.16 -13.26 -14.77
N ASP A 171 15.93 -13.51 -14.29
CA ASP A 171 14.90 -12.47 -14.21
C ASP A 171 15.38 -11.31 -13.33
N ALA A 172 15.22 -10.09 -13.83
CA ALA A 172 15.61 -8.86 -13.16
C ALA A 172 14.40 -8.11 -12.60
N LEU A 173 13.24 -8.20 -13.27
CA LEU A 173 11.98 -7.61 -12.82
C LEU A 173 10.80 -8.53 -13.16
N LEU A 174 9.91 -8.70 -12.19
CA LEU A 174 8.76 -9.59 -12.27
C LEU A 174 7.47 -8.82 -12.00
N VAL A 175 6.44 -9.02 -12.83
CA VAL A 175 5.07 -8.63 -12.51
C VAL A 175 4.34 -9.89 -12.05
N VAL A 176 3.88 -9.86 -10.80
CA VAL A 176 3.40 -11.01 -10.07
C VAL A 176 1.95 -10.80 -9.69
N GLU A 177 1.12 -11.77 -10.02
CA GLU A 177 -0.24 -11.86 -9.51
C GLU A 177 -0.20 -12.54 -8.14
N PRO A 178 -0.61 -11.86 -7.06
CA PRO A 178 -0.77 -12.52 -5.77
C PRO A 178 -1.94 -13.50 -5.81
N ASP A 179 -1.84 -14.60 -5.09
CA ASP A 179 -2.98 -15.49 -4.89
C ASP A 179 -4.10 -14.80 -4.08
N ARG A 180 -5.23 -15.48 -3.95
CA ARG A 180 -6.42 -14.93 -3.28
C ARG A 180 -6.11 -14.40 -1.87
N PHE A 181 -5.25 -15.09 -1.14
CA PHE A 181 -4.94 -14.80 0.26
C PHE A 181 -3.61 -14.07 0.46
N GLY A 182 -2.85 -13.81 -0.62
CA GLY A 182 -1.58 -13.08 -0.59
C GLY A 182 -0.46 -13.82 0.15
N LEU A 183 -0.47 -15.15 0.06
CA LEU A 183 0.56 -16.05 0.56
C LEU A 183 1.54 -16.48 -0.54
N GLU A 184 1.05 -16.57 -1.78
CA GLU A 184 1.79 -17.06 -2.93
C GLU A 184 1.67 -16.07 -4.10
N GLY A 185 2.55 -16.21 -5.09
CA GLY A 185 2.56 -15.33 -6.26
C GLY A 185 2.91 -16.06 -7.54
N ARG A 186 2.22 -15.71 -8.63
CA ARG A 186 2.45 -16.23 -9.98
C ARG A 186 2.97 -15.14 -10.91
N VAL A 187 4.11 -15.36 -11.55
CA VAL A 187 4.70 -14.45 -12.53
C VAL A 187 3.81 -14.40 -13.78
N ARG A 188 3.38 -13.18 -14.15
CA ARG A 188 2.59 -12.89 -15.36
C ARG A 188 3.43 -12.25 -16.46
N ALA A 189 4.37 -11.38 -16.09
CA ALA A 189 5.35 -10.80 -16.99
C ALA A 189 6.71 -10.75 -16.32
N ARG A 190 7.78 -10.75 -17.11
CA ARG A 190 9.17 -10.68 -16.63
C ARG A 190 10.08 -10.05 -17.68
N THR A 191 11.17 -9.44 -17.21
CA THR A 191 12.31 -9.02 -18.03
C THR A 191 13.61 -9.35 -17.30
N ASP A 192 14.63 -9.75 -18.05
CA ASP A 192 16.01 -9.93 -17.60
C ASP A 192 16.88 -8.68 -17.86
N ASP A 193 16.33 -7.70 -18.57
CA ASP A 193 16.99 -6.44 -18.89
C ASP A 193 16.29 -5.26 -18.19
N LEU A 194 17.04 -4.59 -17.32
CA LEU A 194 16.66 -3.36 -16.61
C LEU A 194 17.37 -2.12 -17.14
N GLY A 195 18.16 -2.25 -18.21
CA GLY A 195 18.97 -1.18 -18.79
C GLY A 195 18.15 0.01 -19.26
N ALA A 196 17.86 0.11 -20.56
CA ALA A 196 16.95 1.14 -21.07
C ALA A 196 15.50 0.75 -20.72
N PHE A 197 15.14 0.85 -19.43
CA PHE A 197 13.87 0.36 -18.92
C PHE A 197 12.68 0.93 -19.69
N ASP A 198 11.89 0.03 -20.28
CA ASP A 198 10.69 0.37 -21.03
C ASP A 198 9.48 0.47 -20.09
N ALA A 199 9.09 1.70 -19.75
CA ALA A 199 7.88 1.95 -18.97
C ALA A 199 6.59 1.51 -19.70
N GLY A 200 6.59 1.47 -21.04
CA GLY A 200 5.47 0.99 -21.84
C GLY A 200 5.25 -0.52 -21.71
N TRP A 201 6.34 -1.28 -21.61
CA TRP A 201 6.28 -2.71 -21.26
C TRP A 201 5.65 -2.92 -19.89
N LEU A 202 6.11 -2.18 -18.86
CA LEU A 202 5.55 -2.32 -17.51
C LEU A 202 4.08 -1.93 -17.48
N ARG A 203 3.70 -0.81 -18.10
CA ARG A 203 2.29 -0.40 -18.24
C ARG A 203 1.45 -1.52 -18.85
N THR A 204 1.89 -2.09 -19.97
CA THR A 204 1.18 -3.19 -20.63
C THR A 204 1.02 -4.40 -19.72
N ALA A 205 2.07 -4.76 -18.97
CA ALA A 205 2.03 -5.87 -18.03
C ALA A 205 1.06 -5.62 -16.87
N LEU A 206 0.99 -4.39 -16.35
CA LEU A 206 0.06 -3.98 -15.29
C LEU A 206 -1.38 -3.94 -15.81
N ASP A 207 -1.63 -3.40 -17.00
CA ASP A 207 -2.97 -3.31 -17.60
C ASP A 207 -3.57 -4.70 -17.90
N CYS A 208 -2.72 -5.72 -18.04
CA CYS A 208 -3.14 -7.11 -18.22
C CYS A 208 -3.59 -7.78 -16.91
N TYR A 209 -3.33 -7.16 -15.75
CA TYR A 209 -3.79 -7.67 -14.47
C TYR A 209 -5.26 -7.29 -14.23
N ALA A 210 -6.09 -8.29 -13.97
CA ALA A 210 -7.47 -8.10 -13.58
C ALA A 210 -7.66 -8.53 -12.13
N SER A 211 -7.95 -7.56 -11.26
CA SER A 211 -8.22 -7.83 -9.85
C SER A 211 -9.45 -8.72 -9.69
N PRO A 212 -9.35 -9.85 -8.97
CA PRO A 212 -10.52 -10.68 -8.70
C PRO A 212 -11.49 -9.95 -7.76
N ALA A 213 -12.78 -10.00 -8.09
CA ALA A 213 -13.83 -9.46 -7.21
C ALA A 213 -13.74 -10.08 -5.81
N LYS A 214 -13.69 -9.24 -4.78
CA LYS A 214 -13.50 -9.66 -3.39
C LYS A 214 -14.56 -9.06 -2.49
N GLU A 215 -15.42 -9.92 -1.96
CA GLU A 215 -16.33 -9.57 -0.87
C GLU A 215 -15.70 -9.92 0.48
N ALA A 216 -15.55 -8.93 1.36
CA ALA A 216 -14.76 -9.07 2.59
C ALA A 216 -15.23 -10.22 3.49
N ARG A 217 -16.55 -10.35 3.70
CA ARG A 217 -17.13 -11.42 4.53
C ARG A 217 -16.90 -12.80 3.92
N GLU A 218 -17.07 -12.91 2.60
CA GLU A 218 -16.86 -14.17 1.90
C GLU A 218 -15.39 -14.57 1.90
N HIS A 219 -14.50 -13.61 1.66
CA HIS A 219 -13.05 -13.81 1.68
C HIS A 219 -12.60 -14.36 3.03
N VAL A 220 -12.96 -13.71 4.14
CA VAL A 220 -12.65 -14.19 5.49
C VAL A 220 -13.21 -15.59 5.75
N ARG A 221 -14.46 -15.84 5.37
CA ARG A 221 -15.08 -17.17 5.53
C ARG A 221 -14.36 -18.25 4.71
N SER A 222 -13.93 -17.92 3.49
CA SER A 222 -13.22 -18.85 2.61
C SER A 222 -11.82 -19.20 3.15
N GLY A 223 -11.06 -18.21 3.65
CA GLY A 223 -9.76 -18.43 4.26
C GLY A 223 -9.84 -19.35 5.48
N ARG A 224 -10.83 -19.12 6.36
CA ARG A 224 -11.07 -20.01 7.51
C ARG A 224 -11.34 -21.45 7.11
N ARG A 225 -12.17 -21.67 6.07
CA ARG A 225 -12.47 -23.03 5.60
C ARG A 225 -11.26 -23.71 4.96
N ALA A 226 -10.36 -22.92 4.37
CA ALA A 226 -9.12 -23.39 3.80
C ALA A 226 -7.99 -23.55 4.84
N GLY A 227 -8.23 -23.23 6.12
CA GLY A 227 -7.19 -23.28 7.15
C GLY A 227 -6.10 -22.22 6.98
N VAL A 228 -6.38 -21.15 6.23
CA VAL A 228 -5.44 -20.06 6.01
C VAL A 228 -5.33 -19.21 7.27
N GLU A 229 -4.11 -19.06 7.75
CA GLU A 229 -3.74 -18.23 8.88
C GLU A 229 -2.62 -17.26 8.46
N TRP A 230 -2.72 -16.01 8.92
CA TRP A 230 -1.70 -14.99 8.72
C TRP A 230 -1.18 -14.59 10.09
N GLU A 231 0.10 -14.85 10.31
CA GLU A 231 0.81 -14.43 11.52
C GLU A 231 1.32 -13.00 11.33
N THR A 232 0.94 -12.13 12.27
CA THR A 232 1.37 -10.73 12.32
C THR A 232 2.63 -10.59 13.15
N GLU A 233 3.46 -9.60 12.83
CA GLU A 233 4.74 -9.40 13.53
C GLU A 233 4.61 -8.83 14.93
N ILE A 234 3.48 -8.18 15.23
CA ILE A 234 3.08 -7.82 16.60
C ILE A 234 1.65 -8.28 16.89
N PRO A 235 1.25 -8.44 18.17
CA PRO A 235 -0.07 -8.92 18.54
C PRO A 235 -1.20 -8.00 18.07
N VAL A 236 -2.30 -8.60 17.60
CA VAL A 236 -3.48 -7.83 17.18
C VAL A 236 -4.25 -7.34 18.41
N THR A 237 -4.25 -6.03 18.65
CA THR A 237 -4.87 -5.41 19.84
C THR A 237 -6.25 -4.79 19.61
N ASP A 238 -6.69 -4.68 18.35
CA ASP A 238 -7.96 -4.02 17.99
C ASP A 238 -9.16 -4.63 18.74
N SER A 239 -9.91 -3.77 19.43
CA SER A 239 -11.04 -4.20 20.25
C SER A 239 -12.20 -4.78 19.44
N HIS A 240 -12.27 -4.50 18.14
CA HIS A 240 -13.31 -4.99 17.22
C HIS A 240 -12.97 -6.35 16.63
N VAL A 241 -11.73 -6.81 16.80
CA VAL A 241 -11.32 -8.16 16.49
C VAL A 241 -11.74 -9.06 17.67
N PRO A 242 -12.47 -10.18 17.42
CA PRO A 242 -12.87 -11.11 18.47
C PRO A 242 -11.68 -11.59 19.32
N PRO A 243 -11.85 -11.87 20.62
CA PRO A 243 -10.73 -12.20 21.52
C PRO A 243 -9.85 -13.37 21.05
N GLY A 244 -10.43 -14.41 20.45
CA GLY A 244 -9.68 -15.54 19.89
C GLY A 244 -8.90 -15.24 18.60
N ARG A 245 -8.96 -14.01 18.09
CA ARG A 245 -8.24 -13.49 16.92
C ARG A 245 -7.22 -12.41 17.29
N ARG A 246 -7.17 -12.02 18.56
CA ARG A 246 -6.08 -11.25 19.14
C ARG A 246 -5.01 -12.25 19.51
N THR A 247 -4.29 -12.73 18.50
CA THR A 247 -3.17 -13.66 18.72
C THR A 247 -2.12 -13.00 19.61
N ARG A 248 -1.44 -13.83 20.41
CA ARG A 248 -0.50 -13.42 21.47
C ARG A 248 0.77 -12.80 20.95
#